data_AF-A0A6J7K6H1-F1
#
_entry.id   AF-A0A6J7K6H1-F1
#
_cell.length_a   1.000
_cell.length_b   1.000
_cell.length_c   1.000
_cell.angle_alpha   90.00
_cell.angle_beta   90.00
_cell.angle_gamma   90.00
#
_symmetry.space_group_name_H-M   'P 1'
#
loop_
_entity.id
_entity.type
_entity.pdbx_description
1 polymer ?
#
loop_
_entity_poly.entity_id
_entity_poly.type
_entity_poly.pdbx_seq_one_letter_code
_entity_poly.pdbx_strand_id
1 'polypeptide(L)'
;MRRARVAQAAGTAIGVAVGTAVLWFAIDGAGAEPEAPDTGPLPVITPDADWESVPAAGISGTVTLRDGCLLLDSEIVFWQHGTRWDQDAEAVVLEDGAAVELGEEFTGGGGTYDLRGDDSGALDVRSLLGNEAGRAIESCSATTGITALVFAY
;
A
#
# COMPACT_ATOMS: atom_id res chain seq x y z
N MET A 1 28.80 -44.98 21.98
CA MET A 1 28.37 -43.70 22.58
C MET A 1 29.60 -42.80 22.74
N ARG A 2 29.45 -41.52 22.39
CA ARG A 2 30.53 -40.58 22.01
C ARG A 2 31.45 -40.19 23.18
N ARG A 3 32.74 -40.06 22.87
CA ARG A 3 33.82 -39.57 23.75
C ARG A 3 33.73 -38.05 23.89
N ALA A 4 33.66 -37.53 25.11
CA ALA A 4 33.89 -36.12 25.39
C ALA A 4 35.39 -35.85 25.42
N ARG A 5 35.86 -34.86 24.64
CA ARG A 5 37.21 -34.31 24.73
C ARG A 5 37.10 -32.86 25.18
N VAL A 6 37.77 -32.56 26.29
CA VAL A 6 38.06 -31.21 26.78
C VAL A 6 39.57 -30.99 26.57
N ALA A 7 39.96 -29.89 25.92
CA ALA A 7 41.29 -29.27 25.91
C ALA A 7 41.14 -27.89 25.20
N GLN A 8 41.13 -26.76 25.92
CA GLN A 8 42.28 -25.91 26.32
C GLN A 8 43.13 -25.32 25.18
N ALA A 9 43.08 -23.99 25.03
CA ALA A 9 44.18 -23.05 24.74
C ALA A 9 43.58 -21.62 24.82
N ALA A 10 43.82 -20.77 25.83
CA ALA A 10 45.04 -20.16 26.36
C ALA A 10 45.63 -19.04 25.46
N GLY A 11 45.50 -17.77 25.93
CA GLY A 11 46.37 -16.62 25.65
C GLY A 11 46.16 -15.93 24.29
N THR A 12 46.03 -14.61 24.18
CA THR A 12 47.06 -13.64 24.58
C THR A 12 46.45 -12.23 24.70
N ALA A 13 47.03 -11.46 25.60
CA ALA A 13 46.59 -10.18 26.10
C ALA A 13 47.10 -8.96 25.27
N ILE A 14 46.40 -7.84 25.46
CA ILE A 14 46.89 -6.44 25.47
C ILE A 14 47.37 -5.82 24.14
N GLY A 15 46.67 -4.75 23.77
CA GLY A 15 47.17 -3.70 22.87
C GLY A 15 46.33 -2.43 23.04
N VAL A 16 46.56 -1.69 24.13
CA VAL A 16 46.07 -0.31 24.29
C VAL A 16 46.90 0.57 23.36
N ALA A 17 46.29 1.12 22.32
CA ALA A 17 46.85 2.20 21.53
C ALA A 17 46.04 3.47 21.77
N VAL A 18 46.51 4.26 22.74
CA VAL A 18 46.15 5.68 22.88
C VAL A 18 46.82 6.41 21.73
N GLY A 19 46.02 6.91 20.80
CA GLY A 19 46.47 7.73 19.67
C GLY A 19 45.44 8.80 19.38
N THR A 20 45.52 9.93 20.08
CA THR A 20 44.87 11.18 19.70
C THR A 20 45.41 11.63 18.34
N ALA A 21 44.62 11.44 17.29
CA ALA A 21 44.77 12.14 16.02
C ALA A 21 43.46 12.89 15.73
N VAL A 22 43.45 14.16 16.13
CA VAL A 22 42.46 15.15 15.70
C VAL A 22 42.79 15.46 14.23
N LEU A 23 42.04 14.84 13.30
CA LEU A 23 42.02 15.25 11.90
C LEU A 23 40.60 15.68 11.58
N TRP A 24 40.43 17.00 11.62
CA TRP A 24 39.33 17.74 11.02
C TRP A 24 39.20 17.33 9.54
N PHE A 25 38.22 16.50 9.22
CA PHE A 25 37.66 16.49 7.88
C PHE A 25 36.39 17.32 7.91
N ALA A 26 36.43 18.36 7.07
CA ALA A 26 35.37 19.31 6.85
C ALA A 26 34.05 18.60 6.59
N ILE A 27 33.04 19.13 7.26
CA ILE A 27 31.63 18.89 7.03
C ILE A 27 31.33 19.44 5.63
N ASP A 28 31.51 18.62 4.60
CA ASP A 28 30.77 18.78 3.35
C ASP A 28 29.46 18.02 3.54
N GLY A 29 28.60 18.63 4.37
CA GLY A 29 27.21 18.23 4.56
C GLY A 29 26.43 18.55 3.29
N ALA A 30 26.77 17.90 2.19
CA ALA A 30 25.80 17.59 1.17
C ALA A 30 24.89 16.54 1.79
N GLY A 31 23.91 17.01 2.56
CA GLY A 31 22.72 16.23 2.88
C GLY A 31 22.08 15.85 1.56
N ALA A 32 22.54 14.76 0.97
CA ALA A 32 21.68 13.92 0.15
C ALA A 32 20.66 13.39 1.15
N GLU A 33 19.62 14.19 1.38
CA GLU A 33 18.34 13.70 1.88
C GLU A 33 18.07 12.44 1.06
N PRO A 34 18.03 11.24 1.68
CA PRO A 34 17.85 10.02 0.91
C PRO A 34 16.61 10.25 0.07
N GLU A 35 16.79 10.29 -1.25
CA GLU A 35 15.69 10.44 -2.18
C GLU A 35 14.70 9.35 -1.78
N ALA A 36 13.55 9.76 -1.23
CA ALA A 36 12.52 8.81 -0.87
C ALA A 36 12.31 7.96 -2.13
N PRO A 37 12.39 6.62 -2.03
CA PRO A 37 12.20 5.79 -3.20
C PRO A 37 10.92 6.28 -3.87
N ASP A 38 11.01 6.58 -5.16
CA ASP A 38 9.90 7.06 -5.98
C ASP A 38 8.83 5.97 -5.92
N THR A 39 8.02 6.05 -4.89
CA THR A 39 7.00 5.07 -4.55
C THR A 39 5.92 5.48 -5.51
N GLY A 40 5.86 4.77 -6.65
CA GLY A 40 4.84 5.01 -7.66
C GLY A 40 3.44 5.12 -7.03
N PRO A 41 2.46 5.65 -7.76
CA PRO A 41 1.15 5.97 -7.20
C PRO A 41 0.63 4.83 -6.32
N LEU A 42 0.33 5.15 -5.06
CA LEU A 42 -0.13 4.18 -4.07
C LEU A 42 -1.37 3.47 -4.61
N PRO A 43 -1.50 2.15 -4.40
CA PRO A 43 -2.51 1.36 -5.09
C PRO A 43 -3.93 1.56 -4.52
N VAL A 44 -4.06 2.26 -3.40
CA VAL A 44 -5.34 2.63 -2.77
C VAL A 44 -5.93 3.85 -3.46
N ILE A 45 -7.12 3.67 -4.02
CA ILE A 45 -7.90 4.74 -4.66
C ILE A 45 -8.97 5.19 -3.67
N THR A 46 -8.99 6.48 -3.33
CA THR A 46 -10.01 7.10 -2.46
C THR A 46 -10.55 8.38 -3.12
N PRO A 47 -11.80 8.77 -2.84
CA PRO A 47 -12.31 10.05 -3.28
C PRO A 47 -11.63 11.22 -2.54
N ASP A 48 -11.61 12.40 -3.17
CA ASP A 48 -11.00 13.63 -2.61
C ASP A 48 -11.66 14.07 -1.28
N ALA A 49 -12.92 13.67 -1.07
CA ALA A 49 -13.69 13.99 0.12
C ALA A 49 -14.67 12.86 0.45
N ASP A 50 -15.17 12.86 1.69
CA ASP A 50 -16.24 11.97 2.14
C ASP A 50 -17.51 12.10 1.31
N TRP A 51 -18.19 10.98 1.12
CA TRP A 51 -19.50 10.94 0.49
C TRP A 51 -20.62 11.14 1.52
N GLU A 52 -21.55 12.04 1.19
CA GLU A 52 -22.72 12.32 2.05
C GLU A 52 -23.67 11.11 2.16
N SER A 53 -23.64 10.20 1.19
CA SER A 53 -24.43 8.97 1.20
C SER A 53 -23.64 7.80 0.61
N VAL A 54 -23.32 6.82 1.46
CA VAL A 54 -22.69 5.57 1.05
C VAL A 54 -23.76 4.50 0.76
N PRO A 55 -23.63 3.71 -0.31
CA PRO A 55 -24.46 2.53 -0.48
C PRO A 55 -24.22 1.57 0.70
N ALA A 56 -25.30 1.03 1.29
CA ALA A 56 -25.22 0.17 2.46
C ALA A 56 -25.40 -1.32 2.11
N ALA A 57 -24.83 -1.76 0.99
CA ALA A 57 -24.79 -3.18 0.66
C ALA A 57 -23.62 -3.85 1.40
N GLY A 58 -23.80 -5.10 1.80
CA GLY A 58 -22.67 -5.90 2.29
C GLY A 58 -21.82 -6.33 1.11
N ILE A 59 -20.51 -6.07 1.18
CA ILE A 59 -19.53 -6.47 0.18
C ILE A 59 -18.48 -7.34 0.86
N SER A 60 -18.05 -8.40 0.17
CA SER A 60 -16.99 -9.29 0.62
C SER A 60 -16.16 -9.76 -0.57
N GLY A 61 -14.88 -10.00 -0.36
CA GLY A 61 -14.02 -10.59 -1.38
C GLY A 61 -12.55 -10.59 -0.95
N THR A 62 -11.70 -11.25 -1.73
CA THR A 62 -10.26 -11.30 -1.44
C THR A 62 -9.55 -10.06 -1.98
N VAL A 63 -8.76 -9.37 -1.16
CA VAL A 63 -7.97 -8.23 -1.61
C VAL A 63 -6.77 -8.73 -2.41
N THR A 64 -6.63 -8.30 -3.65
CA THR A 64 -5.50 -8.69 -4.51
C THR A 64 -4.89 -7.48 -5.22
N LEU A 65 -3.63 -7.59 -5.62
CA LEU A 65 -2.95 -6.56 -6.41
C LEU A 65 -2.62 -7.13 -7.78
N ARG A 66 -3.10 -6.46 -8.84
CA ARG A 66 -2.83 -6.86 -10.22
C ARG A 66 -2.50 -5.63 -11.07
N ASP A 67 -1.36 -5.66 -11.74
CA ASP A 67 -0.92 -4.59 -12.65
C ASP A 67 -0.91 -3.19 -11.98
N GLY A 68 -0.64 -3.13 -10.66
CA GLY A 68 -0.64 -1.90 -9.87
C GLY A 68 -2.02 -1.45 -9.36
N CYS A 69 -3.07 -2.25 -9.58
CA CYS A 69 -4.43 -1.94 -9.16
C CYS A 69 -4.87 -2.89 -8.05
N LEU A 70 -5.37 -2.32 -6.93
CA LEU A 70 -6.06 -3.11 -5.93
C LEU A 70 -7.41 -3.58 -6.49
N LEU A 71 -7.69 -4.84 -6.25
CA LEU A 71 -8.93 -5.49 -6.62
C LEU A 71 -9.55 -6.13 -5.38
N LEU A 72 -10.87 -6.19 -5.37
CA LEU A 72 -11.62 -7.07 -4.49
C LEU A 72 -12.19 -8.20 -5.36
N ASP A 73 -11.68 -9.41 -5.14
CA ASP A 73 -11.80 -10.56 -6.05
C ASP A 73 -11.36 -10.23 -7.49
N SER A 74 -12.28 -9.80 -8.36
CA SER A 74 -12.04 -9.48 -9.77
C SER A 74 -12.60 -8.12 -10.18
N GLU A 75 -12.92 -7.28 -9.21
CA GLU A 75 -13.49 -5.95 -9.40
C GLU A 75 -12.47 -4.89 -8.96
N ILE A 76 -12.41 -3.75 -9.65
CA ILE A 76 -11.58 -2.62 -9.24
C ILE A 76 -12.18 -2.06 -7.95
N VAL A 77 -11.41 -1.98 -6.88
CA VAL A 77 -11.89 -1.41 -5.61
C VAL A 77 -11.43 0.03 -5.43
N PHE A 78 -12.34 0.89 -4.99
CA PHE A 78 -12.02 2.16 -4.38
C PHE A 78 -12.61 2.20 -2.98
N TRP A 79 -11.90 2.86 -2.07
CA TRP A 79 -12.15 2.79 -0.64
C TRP A 79 -12.74 4.09 -0.12
N GLN A 80 -13.34 4.05 1.09
CA GLN A 80 -13.73 5.27 1.79
C GLN A 80 -12.54 6.22 1.96
N HIS A 81 -12.85 7.53 2.01
CA HIS A 81 -11.86 8.53 2.36
C HIS A 81 -11.19 8.19 3.71
N GLY A 82 -9.92 8.59 3.86
CA GLY A 82 -9.10 8.21 5.03
C GLY A 82 -8.44 6.83 4.95
N THR A 83 -8.84 5.97 4.01
CA THR A 83 -8.15 4.70 3.76
C THR A 83 -6.76 4.94 3.16
N ARG A 84 -5.76 4.20 3.64
CA ARG A 84 -4.35 4.33 3.21
C ARG A 84 -3.74 2.98 2.85
N TRP A 85 -2.65 3.03 2.09
CA TRP A 85 -1.80 1.88 1.83
C TRP A 85 -0.67 1.80 2.86
N ASP A 86 -0.44 0.62 3.41
CA ASP A 86 0.75 0.28 4.21
C ASP A 86 1.71 -0.54 3.34
N GLN A 87 2.81 0.09 2.93
CA GLN A 87 3.79 -0.51 2.02
C GLN A 87 4.58 -1.64 2.67
N ASP A 88 4.82 -1.57 3.97
CA ASP A 88 5.65 -2.56 4.68
C ASP A 88 4.85 -3.83 4.97
N ALA A 89 3.56 -3.68 5.29
CA ALA A 89 2.64 -4.79 5.54
C ALA A 89 1.92 -5.30 4.27
N GLU A 90 2.07 -4.62 3.13
CA GLU A 90 1.27 -4.86 1.92
C GLU A 90 -0.23 -4.92 2.25
N ALA A 91 -0.73 -3.89 2.94
CA ALA A 91 -2.07 -3.88 3.50
C ALA A 91 -2.84 -2.60 3.20
N VAL A 92 -4.15 -2.73 3.03
CA VAL A 92 -5.10 -1.61 3.07
C VAL A 92 -5.42 -1.33 4.52
N VAL A 93 -5.20 -0.10 4.98
CA VAL A 93 -5.54 0.34 6.34
C VAL A 93 -6.70 1.32 6.27
N LEU A 94 -7.84 0.91 6.81
CA LEU A 94 -9.08 1.69 6.89
C LEU A 94 -8.93 2.86 7.87
N GLU A 95 -9.88 3.79 7.82
CA GLU A 95 -9.87 5.00 8.66
C GLU A 95 -9.88 4.68 10.17
N ASP A 96 -10.57 3.60 10.57
CA ASP A 96 -10.64 3.13 11.96
C ASP A 96 -9.36 2.40 12.42
N GLY A 97 -8.39 2.22 11.52
CA GLY A 97 -7.13 1.53 11.76
C GLY A 97 -7.17 0.02 11.55
N ALA A 98 -8.31 -0.57 11.16
CA ALA A 98 -8.36 -1.96 10.71
C ALA A 98 -7.50 -2.12 9.45
N ALA A 99 -6.80 -3.24 9.35
CA ALA A 99 -5.93 -3.54 8.22
C ALA A 99 -6.38 -4.83 7.53
N VAL A 100 -6.28 -4.86 6.21
CA VAL A 100 -6.54 -6.05 5.37
C VAL A 100 -5.33 -6.26 4.47
N GLU A 101 -4.63 -7.38 4.67
CA GLU A 101 -3.43 -7.72 3.89
C GLU A 101 -3.81 -8.25 2.50
N LEU A 102 -2.87 -8.17 1.55
CA LEU A 102 -3.04 -8.85 0.25
C LEU A 102 -3.26 -10.35 0.45
N GLY A 103 -4.27 -10.89 -0.23
CA GLY A 103 -4.67 -12.29 -0.16
C GLY A 103 -5.66 -12.60 0.96
N GLU A 104 -5.97 -11.64 1.84
CA GLU A 104 -7.00 -11.81 2.86
C GLU A 104 -8.40 -11.45 2.36
N GLU A 105 -9.41 -12.00 3.04
CA GLU A 105 -10.82 -11.70 2.79
C GLU A 105 -11.20 -10.40 3.53
N PHE A 106 -11.70 -9.42 2.78
CA PHE A 106 -12.40 -8.26 3.31
C PHE A 106 -13.90 -8.57 3.42
N THR A 107 -14.54 -8.04 4.46
CA THR A 107 -16.00 -8.00 4.59
C THR A 107 -16.38 -6.67 5.22
N GLY A 108 -17.24 -5.91 4.55
CA GLY A 108 -17.64 -4.58 4.99
C GLY A 108 -18.89 -4.06 4.28
N GLY A 109 -19.10 -2.76 4.40
CA GLY A 109 -20.12 -2.04 3.66
C GLY A 109 -19.62 -1.63 2.27
N GLY A 110 -20.55 -1.26 1.39
CA GLY A 110 -20.18 -0.79 0.06
C GLY A 110 -21.27 -0.88 -0.98
N GLY A 111 -20.85 -0.90 -2.24
CA GLY A 111 -21.72 -1.04 -3.40
C GLY A 111 -20.95 -1.29 -4.70
N THR A 112 -21.60 -1.91 -5.68
CA THR A 112 -21.03 -2.22 -6.99
C THR A 112 -21.59 -1.28 -8.06
N TYR A 113 -20.73 -0.92 -9.01
CA TYR A 113 -21.02 -0.06 -10.16
C TYR A 113 -20.44 -0.71 -11.43
N ASP A 114 -21.08 -0.49 -12.57
CA ASP A 114 -20.52 -0.85 -13.88
C ASP A 114 -19.97 0.40 -14.56
N LEU A 115 -18.68 0.42 -14.89
CA LEU A 115 -18.05 1.51 -15.63
C LEU A 115 -18.65 1.71 -17.02
N ARG A 116 -19.22 0.65 -17.62
CA ARG A 116 -19.96 0.76 -18.90
C ARG A 116 -21.27 1.51 -18.75
N GLY A 117 -21.75 1.67 -17.51
CA GLY A 117 -22.99 2.35 -17.16
C GLY A 117 -24.25 1.58 -17.58
N ASP A 118 -25.37 2.30 -17.69
CA ASP A 118 -26.68 1.77 -18.02
C ASP A 118 -27.27 2.42 -19.28
N ASP A 119 -28.60 2.34 -19.48
CA ASP A 119 -29.29 2.98 -20.61
C ASP A 119 -29.10 4.51 -20.67
N SER A 120 -28.62 5.12 -19.60
CA SER A 120 -28.29 6.55 -19.47
C SER A 120 -26.87 6.88 -19.95
N GLY A 121 -26.04 5.87 -20.24
CA GLY A 121 -24.66 6.01 -20.68
C GLY A 121 -23.63 5.58 -19.62
N ALA A 122 -22.35 5.67 -19.99
CA ALA A 122 -21.22 5.26 -19.15
C ALA A 122 -21.10 6.08 -17.86
N LEU A 123 -20.57 5.46 -16.81
CA LEU A 123 -20.36 6.12 -15.52
C LEU A 123 -19.24 7.17 -15.64
N ASP A 124 -19.55 8.43 -15.34
CA ASP A 124 -18.55 9.49 -15.24
C ASP A 124 -17.86 9.45 -13.87
N VAL A 125 -16.87 8.56 -13.76
CA VAL A 125 -16.11 8.35 -12.52
C VAL A 125 -15.36 9.60 -12.05
N ARG A 126 -14.95 10.49 -12.95
CA ARG A 126 -14.25 11.73 -12.58
C ARG A 126 -15.20 12.73 -11.96
N SER A 127 -16.41 12.86 -12.50
CA SER A 127 -17.45 13.68 -11.89
C SER A 127 -17.88 13.12 -10.54
N LEU A 128 -17.84 11.81 -10.36
CA LEU A 128 -18.28 11.14 -9.14
C LEU A 128 -17.23 11.15 -8.01
N LEU A 129 -15.96 10.90 -8.35
CA LEU A 129 -14.89 10.62 -7.39
C LEU A 129 -13.79 11.68 -7.33
N GLY A 130 -13.81 12.65 -8.24
CA GLY A 130 -12.71 13.60 -8.41
C GLY A 130 -11.74 13.19 -9.52
N ASN A 131 -10.90 14.16 -9.93
CA ASN A 131 -10.05 14.01 -11.11
C ASN A 131 -8.91 13.01 -10.95
N GLU A 132 -8.44 12.81 -9.72
CA GLU A 132 -7.33 11.90 -9.43
C GLU A 132 -7.82 10.46 -9.34
N ALA A 133 -8.79 10.20 -8.46
CA ALA A 133 -9.43 8.90 -8.32
C ALA A 133 -10.04 8.39 -9.64
N GLY A 134 -10.75 9.25 -10.38
CA GLY A 134 -11.30 8.89 -11.68
C GLY A 134 -10.22 8.52 -12.70
N ARG A 135 -9.07 9.21 -12.71
CA ARG A 135 -7.92 8.85 -13.57
C ARG A 135 -7.29 7.52 -13.18
N ALA A 136 -7.16 7.24 -11.88
CA ALA A 136 -6.64 5.97 -11.39
C ALA A 136 -7.55 4.80 -11.82
N ILE A 137 -8.87 4.95 -11.67
CA ILE A 137 -9.85 3.92 -12.09
C ILE A 137 -9.82 3.70 -13.61
N GLU A 138 -9.82 4.76 -14.41
CA GLU A 138 -9.71 4.67 -15.88
C GLU A 138 -8.42 3.94 -16.29
N SER A 139 -7.30 4.27 -15.66
CA SER A 139 -6.01 3.61 -15.89
C SER A 139 -6.09 2.12 -15.53
N CYS A 140 -6.67 1.78 -14.37
CA CYS A 140 -6.86 0.40 -13.93
C CYS A 140 -7.76 -0.40 -14.88
N SER A 141 -8.85 0.20 -15.34
CA SER A 141 -9.75 -0.44 -16.31
C SER A 141 -9.06 -0.69 -17.65
N ALA A 142 -8.30 0.30 -18.16
CA ALA A 142 -7.57 0.19 -19.41
C ALA A 142 -6.47 -0.90 -19.36
N THR A 143 -5.77 -1.02 -18.24
CA THR A 143 -4.68 -1.99 -18.07
C THR A 143 -5.19 -3.41 -17.81
N THR A 144 -6.19 -3.57 -16.95
CA THR A 144 -6.66 -4.89 -16.51
C THR A 144 -7.78 -5.48 -17.39
N GLY A 145 -8.49 -4.62 -18.12
CA GLY A 145 -9.73 -4.94 -18.85
C GLY A 145 -10.97 -5.08 -17.97
N ILE A 146 -10.86 -4.79 -16.67
CA ILE A 146 -11.95 -4.88 -15.71
C ILE A 146 -12.85 -3.64 -15.81
N THR A 147 -14.16 -3.83 -15.80
CA THR A 147 -15.15 -2.73 -15.83
C THR A 147 -16.09 -2.73 -14.63
N ALA A 148 -16.03 -3.75 -13.79
CA ALA A 148 -16.75 -3.78 -12.53
C ALA A 148 -15.96 -2.98 -11.49
N LEU A 149 -16.65 -2.07 -10.81
CA LEU A 149 -16.11 -1.16 -9.82
C LEU A 149 -16.84 -1.38 -8.50
N VAL A 150 -16.10 -1.51 -7.41
CA VAL A 150 -16.67 -1.70 -6.08
C VAL A 150 -16.20 -0.60 -5.13
N PHE A 151 -17.15 -0.06 -4.39
CA PHE A 151 -16.89 0.78 -3.23
C PHE A 151 -16.82 -0.10 -1.98
N ALA A 152 -15.81 0.11 -1.12
CA ALA A 152 -15.60 -0.66 0.11
C ALA A 152 -15.30 0.25 1.31
N TYR A 153 -15.89 -0.06 2.47
CA TYR A 153 -15.72 0.65 3.74
C TYR A 153 -16.02 -0.24 4.96
#